data_AF-A0A355GF74-F1
#
_entry.id   AF-A0A355GF74-F1
#
_cell.length_a   1.000
_cell.length_b   1.000
_cell.length_c   1.000
_cell.angle_alpha   90.00
_cell.angle_beta   90.00
_cell.angle_gamma   90.00
#
_symmetry.space_group_name_H-M   'P 1'
#
loop_
_entity.id
_entity.type
_entity.pdbx_description
1 polymer ?
#
loop_
_entity_poly.entity_id
_entity_poly.type
_entity_poly.pdbx_seq_one_letter_code
_entity_poly.pdbx_strand_id
1 'polypeptide(L)'
;VARQQLKAWVKSLWFAPNEFVEKGVEGKFHGVYMPYFTYDSMTSTRYSGQRGEYYYVTVGTGKNRRQERRTRWYPASGSFQNFFDDVIILASHGLPRQLIRELEPFPLHLMVPFKHAYLAGFTARTYEIELDDGFVLGKERIDAALYSEVCQRIGGDTQRVDAVETQYDAITYKHLLLPLWLLSYKYKDKLYQVAVNAATGEVNGERPYSWVKIMFASVAAAAVAIGGTVLFNQ
;
A
#
# COMPACT_ATOMS: atom_id res chain seq x y z
N VAL A 1 -23.12 -5.35 9.00
CA VAL A 1 -21.91 -5.59 8.17
C VAL A 1 -20.68 -4.88 8.74
N ALA A 2 -20.57 -3.54 8.70
CA ALA A 2 -19.37 -2.81 9.17
C ALA A 2 -18.90 -3.18 10.60
N ARG A 3 -19.82 -3.30 11.57
CA ARG A 3 -19.49 -3.75 12.94
C ARG A 3 -18.90 -5.16 13.01
N GLN A 4 -19.35 -6.07 12.16
CA GLN A 4 -18.84 -7.44 12.13
C GLN A 4 -17.42 -7.47 11.55
N GLN A 5 -17.19 -6.70 10.48
CA GLN A 5 -15.86 -6.57 9.88
C GLN A 5 -14.88 -5.90 10.84
N LEU A 6 -15.30 -4.84 11.54
CA LEU A 6 -14.50 -4.22 12.60
C LEU A 6 -14.11 -5.22 13.69
N LYS A 7 -15.05 -6.05 14.16
CA LYS A 7 -14.77 -7.06 15.18
C LYS A 7 -13.78 -8.12 14.69
N ALA A 8 -13.89 -8.54 13.43
CA ALA A 8 -12.95 -9.47 12.81
C ALA A 8 -11.55 -8.86 12.70
N TRP A 9 -11.47 -7.61 12.22
CA TRP A 9 -10.23 -6.85 12.12
C TRP A 9 -9.57 -6.66 13.47
N VAL A 10 -10.30 -6.23 14.52
CA VAL A 10 -9.72 -6.06 15.87
C VAL A 10 -9.11 -7.37 16.40
N LYS A 11 -9.73 -8.52 16.11
CA LYS A 11 -9.22 -9.83 16.53
C LYS A 11 -7.96 -10.28 15.80
N SER A 12 -7.71 -9.77 14.59
CA SER A 12 -6.49 -10.10 13.83
C SER A 12 -5.25 -9.32 14.29
N LEU A 13 -5.42 -8.30 15.15
CA LEU A 13 -4.33 -7.41 15.57
C LEU A 13 -3.44 -8.06 16.64
N TRP A 14 -2.45 -8.84 16.20
CA TRP A 14 -1.51 -9.56 17.08
C TRP A 14 -0.85 -8.68 18.16
N PHE A 15 -0.37 -7.49 17.77
CA PHE A 15 0.35 -6.58 18.65
C PHE A 15 -0.56 -5.59 19.40
N ALA A 16 -1.87 -5.71 19.31
CA ALA A 16 -2.77 -4.89 20.11
C ALA A 16 -2.86 -5.38 21.57
N PRO A 17 -3.10 -4.49 22.55
CA PRO A 17 -3.36 -4.89 23.94
C PRO A 17 -4.52 -5.89 24.04
N ASN A 18 -4.40 -6.93 24.89
CA ASN A 18 -5.46 -7.95 25.03
C ASN A 18 -6.78 -7.33 25.45
N GLU A 19 -6.75 -6.41 26.42
CA GLU A 19 -7.93 -5.66 26.88
C GLU A 19 -8.62 -4.92 25.72
N PHE A 20 -7.85 -4.35 24.79
CA PHE A 20 -8.42 -3.70 23.61
C PHE A 20 -9.07 -4.70 22.66
N VAL A 21 -8.44 -5.85 22.44
CA VAL A 21 -8.99 -6.90 21.56
C VAL A 21 -10.27 -7.51 22.15
N GLU A 22 -10.31 -7.70 23.47
CA GLU A 22 -11.46 -8.27 24.19
C GLU A 22 -12.65 -7.30 24.24
N LYS A 23 -12.41 -6.05 24.62
CA LYS A 23 -13.45 -5.01 24.67
C LYS A 23 -13.92 -4.62 23.27
N GLY A 24 -13.02 -4.70 22.30
CA GLY A 24 -13.26 -4.21 20.95
C GLY A 24 -13.30 -2.69 20.89
N VAL A 25 -13.85 -2.18 19.79
CA VAL A 25 -14.01 -0.76 19.55
C VAL A 25 -15.48 -0.39 19.70
N GLU A 26 -15.77 0.50 20.65
CA GLU A 26 -17.07 1.12 20.82
C GLU A 26 -17.13 2.45 20.07
N GLY A 27 -18.22 2.68 19.34
CA GLY A 27 -18.41 3.89 18.55
C GLY A 27 -19.55 3.76 17.55
N LYS A 28 -19.94 4.89 16.97
CA LYS A 28 -20.90 4.94 15.88
C LYS A 28 -20.14 5.08 14.57
N PHE A 29 -20.44 4.21 13.61
CA PHE A 29 -19.99 4.42 12.24
C PHE A 29 -20.75 5.57 11.60
N HIS A 30 -20.01 6.43 10.91
CA HIS A 30 -20.54 7.48 10.07
C HIS A 30 -20.36 7.06 8.61
N GLY A 31 -21.48 6.91 7.91
CA GLY A 31 -21.47 6.64 6.47
C GLY A 31 -21.20 7.93 5.72
N VAL A 32 -20.17 7.93 4.89
CA VAL A 32 -19.76 9.10 4.11
C VAL A 32 -19.45 8.69 2.67
N TYR A 33 -19.90 9.50 1.73
CA TYR A 33 -19.41 9.48 0.36
C TYR A 33 -18.19 10.38 0.26
N MET A 34 -17.03 9.79 -0.01
CA MET A 34 -15.78 10.52 -0.19
C MET A 34 -15.54 10.80 -1.68
N PRO A 35 -15.05 11.99 -2.04
CA PRO A 35 -14.74 12.35 -3.42
C PRO A 35 -13.42 11.70 -3.86
N TYR A 36 -13.44 11.09 -5.03
CA TYR A 36 -12.26 10.55 -5.69
C TYR A 36 -12.22 11.01 -7.14
N PHE A 37 -11.01 11.11 -7.68
CA PHE A 37 -10.84 11.09 -9.13
C PHE A 37 -10.32 9.72 -9.55
N THR A 38 -10.73 9.27 -10.73
CA THR A 38 -10.00 8.24 -11.46
C THR A 38 -9.36 8.88 -12.68
N TYR A 39 -8.17 8.38 -13.01
CA TYR A 39 -7.45 8.78 -14.21
C TYR A 39 -7.17 7.57 -15.05
N ASP A 40 -7.49 7.70 -16.34
CA ASP A 40 -7.07 6.76 -17.36
C ASP A 40 -5.95 7.44 -18.15
N SER A 41 -4.87 6.71 -18.45
CA SER A 41 -3.74 7.28 -19.20
C SER A 41 -3.02 6.18 -19.98
N MET A 42 -2.76 6.46 -21.26
CA MET A 42 -1.75 5.72 -22.00
C MET A 42 -0.38 6.27 -21.61
N THR A 43 0.59 5.39 -21.42
CA THR A 43 1.97 5.76 -21.14
C THR A 43 2.91 5.19 -22.18
N SER A 44 3.92 5.97 -22.56
CA SER A 44 5.06 5.52 -23.36
C SER A 44 6.33 5.72 -22.53
N THR A 45 6.94 4.63 -22.09
CA THR A 45 8.09 4.65 -21.19
C THR A 45 9.34 4.15 -21.88
N ARG A 46 10.45 4.88 -21.71
CA ARG A 46 11.80 4.46 -22.07
C ARG A 46 12.63 4.29 -20.80
N TYR A 47 13.48 3.28 -20.76
CA TYR A 47 14.33 3.03 -19.59
C TYR A 47 15.73 2.59 -19.99
N SER A 48 16.67 2.86 -19.09
CA SER A 48 18.04 2.36 -19.12
C SER A 48 18.50 1.97 -17.72
N GLY A 49 19.37 0.98 -17.65
CA GLY A 49 19.87 0.46 -16.39
C GLY A 49 20.84 -0.69 -16.60
N GLN A 50 21.00 -1.49 -15.54
CA GLN A 50 21.88 -2.64 -15.51
C GLN A 50 21.18 -3.83 -14.85
N ARG A 51 21.29 -4.99 -15.51
CA ARG A 51 20.94 -6.30 -14.95
C ARG A 51 22.12 -6.83 -14.15
N GLY A 52 21.89 -7.14 -12.88
CA GLY A 52 22.85 -7.78 -12.00
C GLY A 52 22.58 -9.27 -11.88
N GLU A 53 23.58 -10.09 -12.20
CA GLU A 53 23.53 -11.54 -11.99
C GLU A 53 24.54 -11.92 -10.90
N TYR A 54 24.07 -12.63 -9.87
CA TYR A 54 24.90 -13.10 -8.78
C TYR A 54 25.74 -14.29 -9.23
N TYR A 55 27.01 -14.26 -8.84
CA TYR A 55 27.90 -15.39 -8.98
C TYR A 55 28.78 -15.52 -7.73
N TYR A 56 29.22 -16.74 -7.46
CA TYR A 56 30.04 -17.04 -6.29
C TYR A 56 31.46 -17.33 -6.72
N VAL A 57 32.42 -16.66 -6.07
CA VAL A 57 33.84 -16.95 -6.24
C VAL A 57 34.42 -17.43 -4.92
N THR A 58 35.25 -18.46 -5.02
CA THR A 58 36.04 -18.92 -3.88
C THR A 58 37.23 -17.99 -3.69
N VAL A 59 37.33 -17.38 -2.51
CA VAL A 59 38.45 -16.52 -2.11
C VAL A 59 39.19 -17.09 -0.90
N GLY A 60 40.48 -16.78 -0.78
CA GLY A 60 41.35 -17.30 0.28
C GLY A 60 42.07 -18.60 -0.08
N THR A 61 43.00 -19.03 0.78
CA THR A 61 43.81 -20.24 0.61
C THR A 61 43.80 -21.11 1.87
N GLY A 62 43.99 -22.42 1.71
CA GLY A 62 44.01 -23.38 2.82
C GLY A 62 42.70 -23.40 3.62
N LYS A 63 42.78 -23.31 4.95
CA LYS A 63 41.64 -23.32 5.86
C LYS A 63 40.79 -22.03 5.83
N ASN A 64 41.28 -20.95 5.22
CA ASN A 64 40.59 -19.66 5.15
C ASN A 64 39.76 -19.50 3.86
N ARG A 65 39.43 -20.60 3.18
CA ARG A 65 38.67 -20.59 1.93
C ARG A 65 37.19 -20.29 2.21
N ARG A 66 36.66 -19.23 1.61
CA ARG A 66 35.23 -18.86 1.72
C ARG A 66 34.62 -18.52 0.35
N GLN A 67 33.31 -18.67 0.23
CA GLN A 67 32.56 -18.20 -0.93
C GLN A 67 32.18 -16.73 -0.74
N GLU A 68 32.44 -15.91 -1.75
CA GLU A 68 32.04 -14.51 -1.80
C GLU A 68 31.05 -14.30 -2.94
N ARG A 69 29.88 -13.72 -2.63
CA ARG A 69 28.89 -13.34 -3.65
C ARG A 69 29.35 -12.06 -4.34
N ARG A 70 29.49 -12.11 -5.66
CA ARG A 70 29.74 -10.96 -6.52
C ARG A 70 28.57 -10.77 -7.48
N THR A 71 28.45 -9.57 -8.03
CA THR A 71 27.41 -9.24 -9.01
C THR A 71 28.07 -8.86 -10.32
N ARG A 72 27.69 -9.51 -11.41
CA ARG A 72 28.09 -9.13 -12.75
C ARG A 72 27.00 -8.26 -13.35
N TRP A 73 27.38 -7.06 -13.80
CA TRP A 73 26.45 -6.10 -14.36
C TRP A 73 26.49 -6.13 -15.88
N TYR A 74 25.31 -6.18 -16.49
CA TYR A 74 25.12 -6.10 -17.94
C TYR A 74 24.19 -4.93 -18.26
N PRO A 75 24.47 -4.10 -19.28
CA PRO A 75 23.58 -3.01 -19.65
C PRO A 75 22.22 -3.57 -20.10
N ALA A 76 21.14 -2.91 -19.70
CA ALA A 76 19.78 -3.21 -20.09
C ALA A 76 19.05 -1.91 -20.42
N SER A 77 18.34 -1.88 -21.54
CA SER A 77 17.50 -0.74 -21.91
C SER A 77 16.33 -1.22 -22.75
N GLY A 78 15.30 -0.41 -22.84
CA GLY A 78 14.12 -0.74 -23.62
C GLY A 78 13.08 0.37 -23.60
N SER A 79 11.99 0.11 -24.29
CA SER A 79 10.81 0.96 -24.24
C SER A 79 9.56 0.10 -24.29
N PHE A 80 8.49 0.55 -23.65
CA PHE A 80 7.21 -0.13 -23.66
C PHE A 80 6.08 0.88 -23.49
N GLN A 81 4.87 0.44 -23.84
CA GLN A 81 3.64 1.17 -23.59
C GLN A 81 2.79 0.39 -22.60
N ASN A 82 2.06 1.13 -21.77
CA ASN A 82 1.12 0.56 -20.82
C ASN A 82 -0.10 1.49 -20.69
N PHE A 83 -1.29 0.91 -20.58
CA PHE A 83 -2.52 1.64 -20.34
C PHE A 83 -2.95 1.45 -18.89
N PHE A 84 -3.05 2.57 -18.18
CA PHE A 84 -3.55 2.61 -16.82
C PHE A 84 -5.04 2.95 -16.87
N ASP A 85 -5.86 2.05 -16.33
CA ASP A 85 -7.31 2.18 -16.26
C ASP A 85 -7.72 2.40 -14.80
N ASP A 86 -8.48 3.47 -14.56
CA ASP A 86 -9.03 3.88 -13.28
C ASP A 86 -8.00 3.97 -12.12
N VAL A 87 -6.93 4.74 -12.31
CA VAL A 87 -6.01 5.09 -11.21
C VAL A 87 -6.73 6.03 -10.24
N ILE A 88 -7.12 5.50 -9.08
CA ILE A 88 -7.95 6.24 -8.12
C ILE A 88 -7.13 7.10 -7.15
N ILE A 89 -7.60 8.33 -6.94
CA ILE A 89 -6.99 9.31 -6.03
C ILE A 89 -8.09 9.91 -5.17
N LEU A 90 -7.92 9.83 -3.85
CA LEU A 90 -8.78 10.52 -2.90
C LEU A 90 -8.64 12.03 -3.09
N ALA A 91 -9.73 12.72 -3.42
CA ALA A 91 -9.75 14.14 -3.72
C ALA A 91 -10.12 14.99 -2.49
N SER A 92 -9.71 14.58 -1.28
CA SER A 92 -10.03 15.30 -0.03
C SER A 92 -8.85 15.28 0.95
N HIS A 93 -8.77 16.33 1.76
CA HIS A 93 -7.88 16.45 2.90
C HIS A 93 -8.56 15.95 4.19
N GLY A 94 -7.73 15.60 5.18
CA GLY A 94 -8.18 15.29 6.54
C GLY A 94 -8.37 13.81 6.86
N LEU A 95 -8.14 12.90 5.91
CA LEU A 95 -7.94 11.47 6.21
C LEU A 95 -6.49 11.09 5.89
N PRO A 96 -5.82 10.30 6.76
CA PRO A 96 -4.50 9.78 6.45
C PRO A 96 -4.56 9.01 5.12
N ARG A 97 -3.77 9.41 4.12
CA ARG A 97 -3.84 8.79 2.78
C ARG A 97 -3.58 7.30 2.83
N GLN A 98 -2.64 6.86 3.67
CA GLN A 98 -2.33 5.45 3.85
C GLN A 98 -3.52 4.64 4.36
N LEU A 99 -4.29 5.18 5.32
CA LEU A 99 -5.50 4.54 5.84
C LEU A 99 -6.46 4.17 4.71
N ILE A 100 -6.66 5.11 3.79
CA ILE A 100 -7.60 4.97 2.68
C ILE A 100 -7.04 4.11 1.53
N ARG A 101 -5.75 4.20 1.23
CA ARG A 101 -5.11 3.37 0.20
C ARG A 101 -5.23 1.88 0.52
N GLU A 102 -5.14 1.51 1.78
CA GLU A 102 -5.27 0.11 2.21
C GLU A 102 -6.72 -0.41 2.16
N LEU A 103 -7.70 0.44 1.84
CA LEU A 103 -9.09 0.00 1.57
C LEU A 103 -9.30 -0.41 0.10
N GLU A 104 -8.30 -0.19 -0.75
CA GLU A 104 -8.31 -0.57 -2.16
C GLU A 104 -8.03 -2.08 -2.31
N PRO A 105 -8.56 -2.74 -3.37
CA PRO A 105 -9.27 -2.17 -4.51
C PRO A 105 -10.75 -1.89 -4.24
N PHE A 106 -11.27 -0.82 -4.84
CA PHE A 106 -12.71 -0.56 -4.91
C PHE A 106 -13.32 -1.30 -6.12
N PRO A 107 -14.57 -1.79 -6.02
CA PRO A 107 -15.23 -2.50 -7.11
C PRO A 107 -15.82 -1.49 -8.13
N LEU A 108 -14.95 -0.81 -8.87
CA LEU A 108 -15.32 0.28 -9.79
C LEU A 108 -16.26 -0.16 -10.93
N HIS A 109 -16.24 -1.43 -11.30
CA HIS A 109 -17.18 -2.03 -12.27
C HIS A 109 -18.65 -2.00 -11.80
N LEU A 110 -18.91 -1.78 -10.51
CA LEU A 110 -20.26 -1.62 -9.95
C LEU A 110 -20.75 -0.18 -9.95
N MET A 111 -19.98 0.77 -10.49
CA MET A 111 -20.36 2.17 -10.49
C MET A 111 -21.58 2.45 -11.35
N VAL A 112 -22.38 3.40 -10.87
CA VAL A 112 -23.60 3.87 -11.54
C VAL A 112 -23.54 5.38 -11.74
N PRO A 113 -24.24 5.92 -12.75
CA PRO A 113 -24.36 7.36 -12.92
C PRO A 113 -24.92 8.02 -11.65
N PHE A 114 -24.35 9.17 -11.29
CA PHE A 114 -24.74 9.89 -10.09
C PHE A 114 -26.22 10.27 -10.10
N LYS A 115 -26.89 10.04 -8.96
CA LYS A 115 -28.24 10.53 -8.67
C LYS A 115 -28.25 11.06 -7.23
N HIS A 116 -28.83 12.25 -7.02
CA HIS A 116 -28.94 12.87 -5.70
C HIS A 116 -29.57 11.95 -4.64
N ALA A 117 -30.50 11.08 -5.05
CA ALA A 117 -31.14 10.11 -4.16
C ALA A 117 -30.16 9.15 -3.46
N TYR A 118 -28.97 8.88 -4.05
CA TYR A 118 -27.96 8.04 -3.41
C TYR A 118 -27.30 8.70 -2.20
N LEU A 119 -27.35 10.03 -2.10
CA LEU A 119 -26.82 10.76 -0.94
C LEU A 119 -27.84 10.88 0.19
N ALA A 120 -29.10 10.46 -0.01
CA ALA A 120 -30.14 10.61 1.00
C ALA A 120 -29.78 9.85 2.29
N GLY A 121 -29.69 10.58 3.41
CA GLY A 121 -29.33 10.02 4.71
C GLY A 121 -27.84 9.81 4.94
N PHE A 122 -26.97 10.22 4.00
CA PHE A 122 -25.52 10.13 4.11
C PHE A 122 -24.85 11.49 3.93
N THR A 123 -23.72 11.69 4.59
CA THR A 123 -22.87 12.86 4.34
C THR A 123 -22.06 12.62 3.07
N ALA A 124 -21.95 13.63 2.21
CA ALA A 124 -20.99 13.62 1.11
C ALA A 124 -19.98 14.74 1.32
N ARG A 125 -18.69 14.45 1.13
CA ARG A 125 -17.67 15.50 1.06
C ARG A 125 -17.54 15.99 -0.38
N THR A 126 -17.26 17.28 -0.51
CA THR A 126 -16.86 17.87 -1.79
C THR A 126 -15.36 17.67 -1.96
N TYR A 127 -14.89 17.58 -3.20
CA TYR A 127 -13.45 17.52 -3.46
C TYR A 127 -12.78 18.81 -2.97
N GLU A 128 -11.59 18.66 -2.40
CA GLU A 128 -10.75 19.75 -1.91
C GLU A 128 -9.43 19.80 -2.68
N ILE A 129 -9.07 18.71 -3.36
CA ILE A 129 -7.94 18.63 -4.29
C ILE A 129 -8.48 18.91 -5.67
N GLU A 130 -7.85 19.84 -6.40
CA GLU A 130 -8.21 20.14 -7.78
C GLU A 130 -7.82 19.00 -8.73
N LEU A 131 -8.40 18.98 -9.92
CA LEU A 131 -8.20 17.91 -10.88
C LEU A 131 -6.71 17.77 -11.27
N ASP A 132 -6.04 18.88 -11.59
CA ASP A 132 -4.65 18.86 -12.05
C ASP A 132 -3.70 18.38 -10.95
N ASP A 133 -3.90 18.85 -9.72
CA ASP A 133 -3.17 18.37 -8.53
C ASP A 133 -3.45 16.90 -8.26
N GLY A 134 -4.70 16.47 -8.42
CA GLY A 134 -5.10 15.07 -8.32
C GLY A 134 -4.38 14.20 -9.35
N PHE A 135 -4.18 14.69 -10.57
CA PHE A 135 -3.44 13.98 -11.61
C PHE A 135 -1.96 13.85 -11.25
N VAL A 136 -1.32 14.89 -10.69
CA VAL A 136 0.07 14.78 -10.19
C VAL A 136 0.23 13.61 -9.20
N LEU A 137 -0.73 13.43 -8.29
CA LEU A 137 -0.76 12.30 -7.37
C LEU A 137 -1.03 10.95 -8.08
N GLY A 138 -1.83 10.97 -9.15
CA GLY A 138 -2.03 9.85 -10.05
C GLY A 138 -0.72 9.41 -10.71
N LYS A 139 0.07 10.37 -11.22
CA LYS A 139 1.38 10.12 -11.84
C LYS A 139 2.33 9.44 -10.86
N GLU A 140 2.38 9.85 -9.59
CA GLU A 140 3.20 9.17 -8.58
C GLU A 140 2.89 7.65 -8.47
N ARG A 141 1.60 7.27 -8.57
CA ARG A 141 1.19 5.86 -8.56
C ARG A 141 1.59 5.14 -9.85
N ILE A 142 1.35 5.79 -10.99
CA ILE A 142 1.69 5.27 -12.32
C ILE A 142 3.20 5.06 -12.43
N ASP A 143 4.01 6.06 -12.05
CA ASP A 143 5.47 6.01 -12.07
C ASP A 143 6.01 4.90 -11.17
N ALA A 144 5.42 4.69 -9.98
CA ALA A 144 5.81 3.58 -9.10
C ALA A 144 5.54 2.20 -9.73
N ALA A 145 4.39 2.05 -10.40
CA ALA A 145 4.05 0.82 -11.12
C ALA A 145 4.99 0.60 -12.32
N LEU A 146 5.24 1.65 -13.11
CA LEU A 146 6.17 1.62 -14.23
C LEU A 146 7.60 1.30 -13.79
N TYR A 147 8.06 1.85 -12.68
CA TYR A 147 9.38 1.53 -12.12
C TYR A 147 9.51 0.05 -11.75
N SER A 148 8.47 -0.51 -11.13
CA SER A 148 8.41 -1.95 -10.83
C SER A 148 8.45 -2.79 -12.11
N GLU A 149 7.71 -2.40 -13.14
CA GLU A 149 7.71 -3.06 -14.45
C GLU A 149 9.07 -2.95 -15.14
N VAL A 150 9.74 -1.79 -15.07
CA VAL A 150 11.13 -1.60 -15.55
C VAL A 150 12.08 -2.57 -14.86
N CYS A 151 12.02 -2.70 -13.53
CA CYS A 151 12.84 -3.66 -12.79
C CYS A 151 12.60 -5.10 -13.27
N GLN A 152 11.34 -5.48 -13.48
CA GLN A 152 10.98 -6.80 -14.02
C GLN A 152 11.53 -7.02 -15.43
N ARG A 153 11.43 -6.00 -16.30
CA ARG A 153 11.92 -6.06 -17.69
C ARG A 153 13.45 -6.08 -17.78
N ILE A 154 14.17 -5.40 -16.88
CA ILE A 154 15.63 -5.52 -16.75
C ILE A 154 16.00 -6.95 -16.32
N GLY A 155 15.24 -7.51 -15.37
CA GLY A 155 15.42 -8.88 -14.87
C GLY A 155 16.72 -9.07 -14.07
N GLY A 156 17.18 -10.31 -13.97
CA GLY A 156 18.33 -10.70 -13.14
C GLY A 156 18.00 -10.77 -11.64
N ASP A 157 19.03 -11.00 -10.82
CA ASP A 157 18.88 -11.15 -9.38
C ASP A 157 18.81 -9.81 -8.63
N THR A 158 19.31 -8.74 -9.27
CA THR A 158 19.23 -7.36 -8.78
C THR A 158 19.34 -6.39 -9.94
N GLN A 159 18.83 -5.18 -9.77
CA GLN A 159 18.75 -4.17 -10.82
C GLN A 159 19.37 -2.85 -10.34
N ARG A 160 19.97 -2.13 -11.28
CA ARG A 160 20.24 -0.69 -11.16
C ARG A 160 19.47 0.00 -12.25
N VAL A 161 18.57 0.90 -11.88
CA VAL A 161 17.81 1.70 -12.84
C VAL A 161 18.48 3.05 -12.93
N ASP A 162 19.00 3.38 -14.11
CA ASP A 162 19.72 4.64 -14.32
C ASP A 162 18.76 5.76 -14.75
N ALA A 163 17.79 5.44 -15.60
CA ALA A 163 16.77 6.39 -16.05
C ALA A 163 15.45 5.69 -16.40
N VAL A 164 14.34 6.38 -16.11
CA VAL A 164 12.99 6.05 -16.55
C VAL A 164 12.34 7.34 -17.02
N GLU A 165 12.01 7.41 -18.30
CA GLU A 165 11.37 8.56 -18.93
C GLU A 165 10.00 8.15 -19.45
N THR A 166 8.95 8.78 -18.93
CA THR A 166 7.56 8.44 -19.25
C THR A 166 6.83 9.62 -19.86
N GLN A 167 6.23 9.40 -21.03
CA GLN A 167 5.25 10.29 -21.64
C GLN A 167 3.84 9.80 -21.29
N TYR A 168 2.94 10.75 -21.05
CA TYR A 168 1.56 10.51 -20.63
C TYR A 168 0.63 11.08 -21.69
N ASP A 169 -0.18 10.22 -22.29
CA ASP A 169 -1.06 10.53 -23.41
C ASP A 169 -2.50 10.08 -23.11
N ALA A 170 -3.46 10.64 -23.85
CA ALA A 170 -4.87 10.29 -23.77
C ALA A 170 -5.44 10.31 -22.33
N ILE A 171 -5.05 11.32 -21.56
CA ILE A 171 -5.46 11.46 -20.15
C ILE A 171 -6.94 11.79 -20.09
N THR A 172 -7.73 10.92 -19.45
CA THR A 172 -9.13 11.18 -19.13
C THR A 172 -9.37 11.05 -17.64
N TYR A 173 -10.44 11.67 -17.14
CA TYR A 173 -10.77 11.63 -15.72
C TYR A 173 -12.25 11.39 -15.47
N LYS A 174 -12.56 10.82 -14.29
CA LYS A 174 -13.92 10.68 -13.76
C LYS A 174 -13.95 11.17 -12.32
N HIS A 175 -14.96 11.94 -11.94
CA HIS A 175 -15.22 12.28 -10.54
C HIS A 175 -16.18 11.24 -9.94
N LEU A 176 -15.75 10.62 -8.84
CA LEU A 176 -16.46 9.57 -8.15
C LEU A 176 -16.81 9.96 -6.72
N LEU A 177 -17.89 9.36 -6.22
CA LEU A 177 -18.24 9.36 -4.81
C LEU A 177 -18.22 7.92 -4.31
N LEU A 178 -17.17 7.55 -3.57
CA LEU A 178 -17.00 6.20 -3.05
C LEU A 178 -17.51 6.11 -1.60
N PRO A 179 -18.33 5.10 -1.27
CA PRO A 179 -18.92 4.98 0.05
C PRO A 179 -17.94 4.36 1.06
N LEU A 180 -17.76 5.03 2.19
CA LEU A 180 -16.95 4.58 3.31
C LEU A 180 -17.74 4.62 4.62
N TRP A 181 -17.42 3.72 5.54
CA TRP A 181 -17.80 3.85 6.95
C TRP A 181 -16.60 4.30 7.75
N LEU A 182 -16.69 5.47 8.39
CA LEU A 182 -15.64 6.00 9.26
C LEU A 182 -16.05 5.85 10.72
N LEU A 183 -15.08 5.50 11.57
CA LEU A 183 -15.26 5.43 13.01
C LEU A 183 -14.01 5.98 13.69
N SER A 184 -14.21 6.94 14.59
CA SER A 184 -13.16 7.43 15.48
C SER A 184 -13.44 6.94 16.90
N TYR A 185 -12.41 6.46 17.58
CA TYR A 185 -12.51 5.97 18.95
C TYR A 185 -11.32 6.43 19.78
N LYS A 186 -11.49 6.43 21.11
CA LYS A 186 -10.45 6.85 22.05
C LYS A 186 -9.97 5.64 22.85
N TYR A 187 -8.66 5.46 22.97
CA TYR A 187 -8.04 4.46 23.82
C TYR A 187 -6.87 5.07 24.60
N LYS A 188 -6.93 5.03 25.94
CA LYS A 188 -5.93 5.64 26.85
C LYS A 188 -5.51 7.05 26.43
N ASP A 189 -6.51 7.91 26.29
CA ASP A 189 -6.37 9.32 25.92
C ASP A 189 -5.86 9.64 24.51
N LYS A 190 -5.68 8.62 23.66
CA LYS A 190 -5.33 8.81 22.25
C LYS A 190 -6.51 8.53 21.34
N LEU A 191 -6.70 9.38 20.33
CA LEU A 191 -7.68 9.18 19.27
C LEU A 191 -7.10 8.22 18.23
N TYR A 192 -7.94 7.33 17.74
CA TYR A 192 -7.65 6.40 16.65
C TYR A 192 -8.79 6.45 15.64
N GLN A 193 -8.45 6.25 14.37
CA GLN A 193 -9.43 6.22 13.30
C GLN A 193 -9.43 4.87 12.58
N VAL A 194 -10.63 4.37 12.27
CA VAL A 194 -10.87 3.20 11.43
C VAL A 194 -11.76 3.60 10.26
N ALA A 195 -11.46 3.06 9.09
CA ALA A 195 -12.26 3.19 7.90
C ALA A 195 -12.61 1.80 7.37
N VAL A 196 -13.80 1.68 6.78
CA VAL A 196 -14.26 0.45 6.14
C VAL A 196 -14.74 0.80 4.75
N ASN A 197 -14.24 0.07 3.75
CA ASN A 197 -14.78 0.12 2.40
C ASN A 197 -16.24 -0.38 2.45
N ALA A 198 -17.22 0.49 2.16
CA ALA A 198 -18.62 0.12 2.33
C ALA A 198 -19.11 -0.88 1.28
N ALA A 199 -18.39 -1.03 0.16
CA ALA A 199 -18.72 -1.97 -0.91
C ALA A 199 -18.13 -3.36 -0.66
N THR A 200 -16.87 -3.46 -0.22
CA THR A 200 -16.18 -4.74 -0.02
C THR A 200 -16.20 -5.23 1.44
N GLY A 201 -16.32 -4.31 2.39
CA GLY A 201 -16.16 -4.59 3.81
C GLY A 201 -14.70 -4.62 4.28
N GLU A 202 -13.73 -4.31 3.42
CA GLU A 202 -12.32 -4.20 3.79
C GLU A 202 -12.13 -3.17 4.90
N VAL A 203 -11.35 -3.50 5.92
CA VAL A 203 -11.17 -2.68 7.12
C VAL A 203 -9.72 -2.29 7.26
N ASN A 204 -9.48 -1.00 7.37
CA ASN A 204 -8.20 -0.51 7.82
C ASN A 204 -8.34 0.55 8.90
N GLY A 205 -7.36 0.64 9.79
CA GLY A 205 -7.45 1.51 10.95
C GLY A 205 -6.14 1.68 11.69
N GLU A 206 -6.02 2.81 12.37
CA GLU A 206 -5.05 2.98 13.43
C GLU A 206 -5.41 2.08 14.61
N ARG A 207 -4.40 1.62 15.34
CA ARG A 207 -4.58 0.72 16.49
C ARG A 207 -3.59 1.03 17.61
N PRO A 208 -3.97 0.79 18.88
CA PRO A 208 -3.03 0.83 19.97
C PRO A 208 -2.06 -0.36 19.89
N TYR A 209 -0.79 -0.11 20.20
CA TYR A 209 0.25 -1.13 20.28
C TYR A 209 0.54 -1.52 21.73
N SER A 210 0.74 -2.81 21.97
CA SER A 210 1.19 -3.36 23.25
C SER A 210 2.71 -3.47 23.25
N TRP A 211 3.37 -2.53 23.94
CA TRP A 211 4.82 -2.56 24.11
C TRP A 211 5.31 -3.87 24.74
N VAL A 212 4.53 -4.45 25.67
CA VAL A 212 4.85 -5.75 26.29
C VAL A 212 4.91 -6.86 25.25
N LYS A 213 3.91 -6.96 24.36
CA LYS A 213 3.89 -7.98 23.30
C LYS A 213 5.04 -7.79 22.31
N ILE A 214 5.32 -6.54 21.95
CA ILE A 214 6.43 -6.21 21.05
C ILE A 214 7.76 -6.61 21.70
N MET A 215 7.97 -6.28 22.97
CA MET A 215 9.20 -6.64 23.70
C MET A 215 9.39 -8.15 23.75
N PHE A 216 8.35 -8.92 24.11
CA PHE A 216 8.43 -10.38 24.10
C PHE A 216 8.72 -10.95 22.71
N ALA A 217 8.06 -10.43 21.66
CA ALA A 217 8.31 -10.86 20.29
C ALA A 217 9.75 -10.56 19.85
N SER A 218 10.27 -9.37 20.19
CA SER A 218 11.66 -8.98 19.89
C SER A 218 12.68 -9.86 20.61
N VAL A 219 12.47 -10.16 21.89
CA VAL A 219 13.35 -11.05 22.66
C VAL A 219 13.29 -12.48 22.12
N ALA A 220 12.10 -12.99 21.80
CA ALA A 220 11.93 -14.31 21.19
C ALA A 220 12.63 -14.40 19.83
N ALA A 221 12.48 -13.39 18.97
CA ALA A 221 13.16 -13.32 17.69
C ALA A 221 14.69 -13.31 17.85
N ALA A 222 15.22 -12.55 18.82
CA ALA A 222 16.64 -12.54 19.14
C ALA A 222 17.14 -13.91 19.63
N ALA A 223 16.40 -14.57 20.52
CA ALA A 223 16.74 -15.90 21.02
C ALA A 223 16.75 -16.96 19.91
N VAL A 224 15.78 -16.92 18.99
CA VAL A 224 15.73 -17.81 17.81
C VAL A 224 16.91 -17.54 16.87
N ALA A 225 17.24 -16.27 16.62
CA ALA A 225 18.39 -15.91 15.79
C ALA A 225 19.70 -16.45 16.40
N ILE A 226 19.92 -16.27 17.71
CA ILE A 226 21.09 -16.76 18.42
C ILE A 226 21.12 -18.30 18.40
N GLY A 227 20.02 -18.97 18.77
CA GLY A 227 19.92 -20.43 18.76
C GLY A 227 20.14 -21.04 17.38
N GLY A 228 19.61 -20.40 16.33
CA GLY A 228 19.86 -20.77 14.94
C GLY A 228 21.34 -20.67 14.58
N THR A 229 22.01 -19.57 14.92
CA THR A 229 23.45 -19.43 14.65
C THR A 229 24.32 -20.45 15.39
N VAL A 230 23.90 -20.90 16.58
CA VAL A 230 24.62 -21.94 17.34
C VAL A 230 24.42 -23.33 16.72
N LEU A 231 23.22 -23.65 16.24
CA LEU A 231 22.92 -24.93 15.56
C LEU A 231 23.54 -25.02 14.16
N PHE A 232 23.66 -23.92 13.43
CA PHE A 232 24.33 -23.88 12.11
C PHE A 232 25.87 -23.92 12.21
N ASN A 233 26.45 -23.65 13.39
CA ASN A 233 27.90 -23.69 13.64
C ASN A 233 28.37 -24.97 14.37
N GLN A 234 27.49 -25.95 14.60
CA GLN A 234 27.81 -27.30 15.07
C GLN A 234 27.80 -28.29 13.90
#